data_AF-A0A1I4G4G8-F1
#
_entry.id   AF-A0A1I4G4G8-F1
#
_cell.length_a   1.000
_cell.length_b   1.000
_cell.length_c   1.000
_cell.angle_alpha   90.00
_cell.angle_beta   90.00
_cell.angle_gamma   90.00
#
_symmetry.space_group_name_H-M   'P 1'
#
loop_
_entity.id
_entity.type
_entity.pdbx_description
1 polymer ?
#
loop_
_entity_poly.entity_id
_entity_poly.type
_entity_poly.pdbx_seq_one_letter_code
_entity_poly.pdbx_strand_id
1 'polypeptide(L)'
;MIRAILALIFFATQAHSETIVLGLSQDSVSITATFDGSDILIFGAVSRTAPEPLDKGKLGVIIAVSGPDQTVSVFRKQRRMGIWVNTDEVIVDRAPSFYAVATSGPIEDVLSDTEDLRNRVTIPRAIRSVGATVDDSDTFSQALIRIRAKDALFQMNAGAVDLEQDTLFRTSFSLPANLIEGDYLARIFLTRGGKVIDTHSTVIPVQKVGLERWLYNLAHVQPFFYGLLSLVIAIAAGWAASAGAAALKR
;
A
#
# COMPACT_ATOMS: atom_id res chain seq x y z
N MET A 1 56.25 -13.09 -13.12
CA MET A 1 55.09 -12.35 -13.68
C MET A 1 53.75 -13.06 -13.42
N ILE A 2 53.65 -14.39 -13.53
CA ILE A 2 52.41 -15.16 -13.25
C ILE A 2 51.92 -15.07 -11.79
N ARG A 3 52.85 -15.00 -10.81
CA ARG A 3 52.49 -14.87 -9.37
C ARG A 3 51.82 -13.53 -9.02
N ALA A 4 52.08 -12.46 -9.77
CA ALA A 4 51.46 -11.16 -9.54
C ALA A 4 50.00 -11.11 -10.05
N ILE A 5 49.69 -11.87 -11.11
CA ILE A 5 48.34 -11.98 -11.66
C ILE A 5 47.43 -12.80 -10.73
N LEU A 6 47.96 -13.85 -10.11
CA LEU A 6 47.23 -14.65 -9.10
C LEU A 6 46.90 -13.86 -7.82
N ALA A 7 47.77 -12.96 -7.40
CA ALA A 7 47.50 -12.08 -6.26
C ALA A 7 46.41 -11.02 -6.57
N LEU A 8 46.32 -10.55 -7.81
CA LEU A 8 45.28 -9.61 -8.24
C LEU A 8 43.88 -10.24 -8.31
N ILE A 9 43.80 -11.55 -8.58
CA ILE A 9 42.53 -12.30 -8.62
C ILE A 9 42.03 -12.62 -7.20
N PHE A 10 42.91 -12.75 -6.22
CA PHE A 10 42.51 -12.98 -4.82
C PHE A 10 41.96 -11.73 -4.13
N PHE A 11 42.23 -10.54 -4.70
CA PHE A 11 41.55 -9.28 -4.35
C PHE A 11 40.28 -9.06 -5.18
N ALA A 12 39.69 -10.13 -5.72
CA ALA A 12 38.31 -10.11 -6.23
C ALA A 12 37.38 -9.72 -5.08
N THR A 13 37.19 -8.41 -4.94
CA THR A 13 36.07 -7.69 -4.35
C THR A 13 35.08 -8.61 -3.65
N GLN A 14 35.21 -8.73 -2.32
CA GLN A 14 34.09 -9.18 -1.51
C GLN A 14 32.93 -8.22 -1.81
N ALA A 15 31.97 -8.72 -2.58
CA ALA A 15 30.75 -7.98 -2.88
C ALA A 15 29.97 -7.86 -1.58
N HIS A 16 30.09 -6.70 -0.93
CA HIS A 16 29.24 -6.35 0.20
C HIS A 16 27.80 -6.24 -0.29
N SER A 17 26.99 -7.23 0.07
CA SER A 17 25.57 -7.29 -0.24
C SER A 17 24.79 -7.06 1.05
N GLU A 18 23.96 -6.03 1.04
CA GLU A 18 22.92 -5.83 2.04
C GLU A 18 21.62 -6.25 1.36
N THR A 19 20.88 -7.16 1.98
CA THR A 19 19.64 -7.72 1.44
C THR A 19 18.52 -7.56 2.46
N ILE A 20 17.32 -7.25 1.99
CA ILE A 20 16.16 -7.13 2.85
C ILE A 20 15.56 -8.51 3.14
N VAL A 21 15.35 -8.83 4.42
CA VAL A 21 14.55 -9.98 4.86
C VAL A 21 13.29 -9.45 5.53
N LEU A 22 12.13 -9.71 4.93
CA LEU A 22 10.85 -9.09 5.30
C LEU A 22 9.93 -10.04 6.07
N GLY A 23 9.15 -9.46 6.99
CA GLY A 23 8.01 -10.10 7.63
C GLY A 23 6.83 -9.13 7.71
N LEU A 24 5.64 -9.55 7.28
CA LEU A 24 4.44 -8.73 7.41
C LEU A 24 3.67 -9.14 8.68
N SER A 25 3.16 -8.16 9.42
CA SER A 25 2.27 -8.47 10.56
C SER A 25 0.92 -9.00 10.11
N GLN A 26 0.48 -8.59 8.93
CA GLN A 26 -0.78 -9.01 8.33
C GLN A 26 -0.57 -9.21 6.83
N ASP A 27 -0.99 -10.36 6.34
CA ASP A 27 -0.86 -10.79 4.96
C ASP A 27 -2.07 -10.39 4.08
N SER A 28 -3.14 -9.86 4.67
CA SER A 28 -4.35 -9.43 3.96
C SER A 28 -5.17 -8.39 4.74
N VAL A 29 -5.96 -7.58 4.03
CA VAL A 29 -6.94 -6.65 4.63
C VAL A 29 -8.35 -7.02 4.20
N SER A 30 -9.26 -6.98 5.17
CA SER A 30 -10.64 -7.43 5.05
C SER A 30 -11.60 -6.25 5.18
N ILE A 31 -12.32 -5.91 4.11
CA ILE A 31 -13.31 -4.82 4.09
C ILE A 31 -14.71 -5.40 4.34
N THR A 32 -15.37 -5.00 5.41
CA THR A 32 -16.78 -5.36 5.71
C THR A 32 -17.74 -4.22 5.39
N ALA A 33 -19.05 -4.47 5.46
CA ALA A 33 -20.08 -3.44 5.30
C ALA A 33 -20.01 -2.33 6.38
N THR A 34 -19.31 -2.58 7.49
CA THR A 34 -19.09 -1.63 8.60
C THR A 34 -17.62 -1.24 8.73
N PHE A 35 -16.82 -1.39 7.67
CA PHE A 35 -15.40 -1.05 7.69
C PHE A 35 -15.20 0.45 7.91
N ASP A 36 -14.46 0.80 8.96
CA ASP A 36 -14.14 2.16 9.40
C ASP A 36 -12.66 2.53 9.23
N GLY A 37 -11.86 1.60 8.70
CA GLY A 37 -10.42 1.72 8.49
C GLY A 37 -9.65 0.58 9.13
N SER A 38 -8.35 0.51 8.87
CA SER A 38 -7.46 -0.47 9.50
C SER A 38 -6.02 0.00 9.47
N ASP A 39 -5.20 -0.40 10.44
CA ASP A 39 -3.75 -0.16 10.38
C ASP A 39 -3.02 -1.41 9.88
N ILE A 40 -2.08 -1.23 8.95
CA ILE A 40 -1.14 -2.28 8.53
C ILE A 40 0.21 -1.99 9.17
N LEU A 41 0.72 -2.94 9.96
CA LEU A 41 2.09 -2.93 10.46
C LEU A 41 3.00 -3.71 9.52
N ILE A 42 4.01 -3.03 8.96
CA ILE A 42 5.06 -3.61 8.13
C ILE A 42 6.36 -3.59 8.94
N PHE A 43 7.01 -4.74 9.07
CA PHE A 43 8.32 -4.85 9.71
C PHE A 43 9.30 -5.62 8.84
N GLY A 44 10.59 -5.51 9.12
CA GLY A 44 11.59 -6.23 8.36
C GLY A 44 12.96 -6.02 8.96
N ALA A 45 13.90 -6.85 8.51
CA ALA A 45 15.27 -6.77 8.91
C ALA A 45 16.18 -6.60 7.69
N VAL A 46 17.20 -5.79 7.85
CA VAL A 46 18.30 -5.64 6.91
C VAL A 46 19.32 -6.71 7.24
N SER A 47 19.45 -7.71 6.37
CA SER A 47 20.49 -8.73 6.48
C SER A 47 21.76 -8.23 5.80
N ARG A 48 22.90 -8.34 6.49
CA ARG A 48 24.20 -7.91 5.97
C ARG A 48 25.15 -9.11 5.98
N THR A 49 25.90 -9.28 4.91
CA THR A 49 26.98 -10.29 4.85
C THR A 49 28.31 -9.78 5.40
N ALA A 50 28.38 -8.50 5.79
CA ALA A 50 29.58 -7.84 6.28
C ALA A 50 29.28 -6.67 7.22
N PRO A 51 30.31 -6.12 7.92
CA PRO A 51 30.15 -4.95 8.79
C PRO A 51 29.60 -3.73 8.04
N GLU A 52 29.00 -2.81 8.80
CA GLU A 52 28.47 -1.55 8.28
C GLU A 52 29.49 -0.82 7.41
N PRO A 53 29.20 -0.56 6.12
CA PRO A 53 30.05 0.27 5.29
C PRO A 53 29.88 1.74 5.71
N LEU A 54 30.69 2.18 6.68
CA LEU A 54 30.74 3.56 7.18
C LEU A 54 30.97 4.59 6.06
N ASP A 55 31.63 4.17 4.98
CA ASP A 55 32.04 5.04 3.86
C ASP A 55 30.91 5.36 2.87
N LYS A 56 29.79 4.63 2.93
CA LYS A 56 28.69 4.74 1.94
C LYS A 56 27.56 5.65 2.37
N GLY A 57 27.63 6.24 3.56
CA GLY A 57 26.62 7.14 4.11
C GLY A 57 25.55 6.42 4.92
N LYS A 58 24.60 7.22 5.45
CA LYS A 58 23.53 6.75 6.34
C LYS A 58 22.60 5.78 5.63
N LEU A 59 22.17 4.75 6.34
CA LEU A 59 21.13 3.83 5.90
C LEU A 59 19.79 4.55 5.93
N GLY A 60 18.98 4.34 4.89
CA GLY A 60 17.61 4.80 4.83
C GLY A 60 16.68 3.68 4.39
N VAL A 61 15.52 3.58 5.02
CA VAL A 61 14.44 2.69 4.60
C VAL A 61 13.26 3.55 4.14
N ILE A 62 12.67 3.14 3.02
CA ILE A 62 11.49 3.75 2.43
C ILE A 62 10.49 2.64 2.14
N ILE A 63 9.25 2.83 2.57
CA ILE A 63 8.16 1.88 2.33
C ILE A 63 7.04 2.64 1.62
N ALA A 64 6.64 2.17 0.44
CA ALA A 64 5.58 2.75 -0.37
C ALA A 64 4.49 1.71 -0.63
N VAL A 65 3.27 1.98 -0.17
CA VAL A 65 2.09 1.12 -0.37
C VAL A 65 1.21 1.75 -1.44
N SER A 66 0.96 1.01 -2.53
CA SER A 66 0.13 1.44 -3.65
C SER A 66 -1.09 0.52 -3.79
N GLY A 67 -2.29 1.08 -3.80
CA GLY A 67 -3.49 0.38 -4.22
C GLY A 67 -3.53 0.15 -5.73
N PRO A 68 -4.55 -0.58 -6.22
CA PRO A 68 -4.73 -0.83 -7.65
C PRO A 68 -4.92 0.49 -8.43
N ASP A 69 -4.31 0.54 -9.62
CA ASP A 69 -4.41 1.69 -10.53
C ASP A 69 -5.83 1.84 -11.09
N GLN A 70 -6.29 3.09 -11.16
CA GLN A 70 -7.56 3.45 -11.76
C GLN A 70 -7.37 4.56 -12.80
N THR A 71 -8.20 4.52 -13.84
CA THR A 71 -8.38 5.64 -14.76
C THR A 71 -9.36 6.63 -14.16
N VAL A 72 -8.94 7.88 -14.00
CA VAL A 72 -9.77 8.93 -13.37
C VAL A 72 -9.83 10.19 -14.23
N SER A 73 -11.03 10.76 -14.37
CA SER A 73 -11.23 12.07 -14.99
C SER A 73 -11.15 13.19 -13.95
N VAL A 74 -10.29 14.18 -14.18
CA VAL A 74 -10.16 15.37 -13.35
C VAL A 74 -10.78 16.56 -14.08
N PHE A 75 -11.81 17.13 -13.49
CA PHE A 75 -12.51 18.29 -14.05
C PHE A 75 -12.07 19.60 -13.39
N ARG A 76 -11.84 20.63 -14.21
CA ARG A 76 -11.71 22.00 -13.74
C ARG A 76 -13.09 22.62 -13.59
N LYS A 77 -13.45 23.03 -12.37
CA LYS A 77 -14.67 23.81 -12.10
C LYS A 77 -14.40 25.30 -12.23
N GLN A 78 -15.19 25.98 -13.04
CA GLN A 78 -15.20 27.44 -13.11
C GLN A 78 -16.63 27.96 -12.97
N ARG A 79 -16.77 29.19 -12.46
CA ARG A 79 -18.07 29.84 -12.33
C ARG A 79 -18.37 30.61 -13.61
N ARG A 80 -19.41 30.19 -14.35
CA ARG A 80 -19.92 30.90 -15.53
C ARG A 80 -21.36 31.27 -15.31
N MET A 81 -21.73 32.52 -15.59
CA MET A 81 -23.11 33.01 -15.45
C MET A 81 -23.74 32.69 -14.08
N GLY A 82 -22.95 32.77 -13.01
CA GLY A 82 -23.42 32.51 -11.64
C GLY A 82 -23.44 31.05 -11.19
N ILE A 83 -23.31 30.07 -12.10
CA ILE A 83 -23.30 28.63 -11.80
C ILE A 83 -21.91 28.00 -11.95
N TRP A 84 -21.65 26.92 -11.21
CA TRP A 84 -20.41 26.14 -11.35
C TRP A 84 -20.57 25.16 -12.50
N VAL A 85 -19.65 25.22 -13.47
CA VAL A 85 -19.60 24.32 -14.62
C VAL A 85 -18.21 23.70 -14.74
N ASN A 86 -18.16 22.44 -15.18
CA ASN A 86 -16.92 21.79 -15.56
C ASN A 86 -16.49 22.35 -16.92
N THR A 87 -15.34 23.01 -17.00
CA THR A 87 -14.88 23.66 -18.24
C THR A 87 -13.86 22.83 -18.98
N ASP A 88 -12.93 22.22 -18.26
CA ASP A 88 -11.83 21.43 -18.81
C ASP A 88 -11.82 20.05 -18.14
N GLU A 89 -11.42 19.02 -18.88
CA GLU A 89 -11.27 17.64 -18.41
C GLU A 89 -9.89 17.10 -18.80
N VAL A 90 -9.23 16.45 -17.84
CA VAL A 90 -7.99 15.69 -18.09
C VAL A 90 -8.19 14.27 -17.56
N ILE A 91 -7.90 13.28 -18.41
CA ILE A 91 -7.92 11.87 -18.04
C ILE A 91 -6.54 11.49 -17.50
N VAL A 92 -6.51 10.85 -16.34
CA VAL A 92 -5.32 10.26 -15.74
C VAL A 92 -5.47 8.75 -15.82
N ASP A 93 -4.73 8.13 -16.73
CA ASP A 93 -4.86 6.69 -17.03
C ASP A 93 -4.49 5.79 -15.85
N ARG A 94 -3.45 6.19 -15.10
CA ARG A 94 -2.91 5.43 -13.97
C ARG A 94 -2.75 6.33 -12.75
N ALA A 95 -3.81 6.34 -11.94
CA ALA A 95 -3.80 6.91 -10.60
C ALA A 95 -4.06 5.77 -9.59
N PRO A 96 -3.10 5.50 -8.68
CA PRO A 96 -3.34 4.55 -7.60
C PRO A 96 -4.58 4.95 -6.79
N SER A 97 -5.40 3.98 -6.42
CA SER A 97 -6.57 4.24 -5.55
C SER A 97 -6.16 4.74 -4.16
N PHE A 98 -5.03 4.24 -3.66
CA PHE A 98 -4.37 4.61 -2.42
C PHE A 98 -2.86 4.68 -2.65
N TYR A 99 -2.16 5.63 -2.03
CA TYR A 99 -0.70 5.71 -2.13
C TYR A 99 -0.10 6.33 -0.87
N ALA A 100 0.54 5.54 -0.04
CA ALA A 100 1.19 6.01 1.18
C ALA A 100 2.68 5.70 1.16
N VAL A 101 3.50 6.68 1.52
CA VAL A 101 4.96 6.54 1.62
C VAL A 101 5.39 6.86 3.03
N ALA A 102 6.17 5.98 3.65
CA ALA A 102 6.84 6.20 4.91
C ALA A 102 8.35 6.12 4.71
N THR A 103 9.09 7.03 5.35
CA THR A 103 10.55 7.07 5.28
C THR A 103 11.17 7.09 6.68
N SER A 104 12.39 6.58 6.80
CA SER A 104 13.18 6.62 8.04
C SER A 104 13.69 8.01 8.43
N GLY A 105 13.70 8.96 7.48
CA GLY A 105 14.08 10.36 7.70
C GLY A 105 13.45 11.26 6.63
N PRO A 106 13.83 12.55 6.54
CA PRO A 106 13.39 13.43 5.45
C PRO A 106 13.64 12.79 4.09
N ILE A 107 12.70 12.91 3.15
CA ILE A 107 12.77 12.21 1.84
C ILE A 107 14.02 12.60 1.07
N GLU A 108 14.45 13.87 1.20
CA GLU A 108 15.61 14.45 0.54
C GLU A 108 16.93 13.87 1.05
N ASP A 109 16.94 13.34 2.28
CA ASP A 109 18.12 12.72 2.91
C ASP A 109 18.22 11.23 2.57
N VAL A 110 17.08 10.55 2.42
CA VAL A 110 17.02 9.10 2.18
C VAL A 110 16.94 8.73 0.69
N LEU A 111 16.47 9.64 -0.17
CA LEU A 111 16.30 9.38 -1.60
C LEU A 111 16.78 10.57 -2.43
N SER A 112 17.74 10.32 -3.31
CA SER A 112 18.18 11.31 -4.29
C SER A 112 17.12 11.50 -5.39
N ASP A 113 17.05 12.71 -5.95
CA ASP A 113 16.09 13.04 -7.01
C ASP A 113 16.22 12.13 -8.24
N THR A 114 17.45 11.75 -8.59
CA THR A 114 17.74 10.79 -9.67
C THR A 114 17.17 9.41 -9.41
N GLU A 115 17.15 8.99 -8.14
CA GLU A 115 16.61 7.70 -7.72
C GLU A 115 15.09 7.75 -7.64
N ASP A 116 14.52 8.87 -7.21
CA ASP A 116 13.08 9.08 -7.24
C ASP A 116 12.52 9.11 -8.67
N LEU A 117 13.23 9.73 -9.61
CA LEU A 117 12.93 9.67 -11.05
C LEU A 117 12.89 8.23 -11.57
N ARG A 118 13.85 7.41 -11.15
CA ARG A 118 13.97 6.01 -11.61
C ARG A 118 12.91 5.11 -11.00
N ASN A 119 12.68 5.21 -9.69
CA ASN A 119 11.86 4.28 -8.93
C ASN A 119 10.41 4.77 -8.70
N ARG A 120 10.14 6.06 -8.96
CA ARG A 120 8.84 6.72 -8.78
C ARG A 120 8.28 6.48 -7.39
N VAL A 121 9.01 6.97 -6.38
CA VAL A 121 8.66 6.78 -4.98
C VAL A 121 7.71 7.88 -4.53
N THR A 122 8.03 9.14 -4.81
CA THR A 122 7.22 10.28 -4.35
C THR A 122 5.89 10.36 -5.10
N ILE A 123 4.83 10.81 -4.41
CA ILE A 123 3.46 10.90 -4.93
C ILE A 123 3.37 11.55 -6.33
N PRO A 124 3.99 12.72 -6.61
CA PRO A 124 3.89 13.34 -7.93
C PRO A 124 4.50 12.49 -9.06
N ARG A 125 5.50 11.66 -8.74
CA ARG A 125 6.17 10.79 -9.72
C ARG A 125 5.48 9.43 -9.88
N ALA A 126 4.70 9.00 -8.89
CA ALA A 126 3.92 7.77 -8.94
C ALA A 126 2.70 7.89 -9.87
N ILE A 127 2.12 9.08 -10.00
CA ILE A 127 0.96 9.34 -10.86
C ILE A 127 1.40 9.58 -12.30
N ARG A 128 0.81 8.85 -13.23
CA ARG A 128 1.10 9.02 -14.67
C ARG A 128 -0.11 9.64 -15.36
N SER A 129 -0.04 10.93 -15.65
CA SER A 129 -0.94 11.54 -16.63
C SER A 129 -0.39 11.28 -18.03
N VAL A 130 -1.18 10.64 -18.88
CA VAL A 130 -0.90 10.51 -20.31
C VAL A 130 -2.06 11.22 -21.00
N GLY A 131 -1.78 12.24 -21.81
CA GLY A 131 -2.80 12.89 -22.63
C GLY A 131 -3.06 14.37 -22.38
N ALA A 132 -2.41 15.00 -21.41
CA ALA A 132 -2.45 16.45 -21.31
C ALA A 132 -1.62 17.08 -22.43
N THR A 133 -2.27 17.84 -23.30
CA THR A 133 -1.59 18.82 -24.15
C THR A 133 -0.75 19.71 -23.22
N VAL A 134 0.52 19.89 -23.56
CA VAL A 134 1.67 20.09 -22.65
C VAL A 134 1.61 21.30 -21.71
N ASP A 135 0.60 22.17 -21.76
CA ASP A 135 0.54 23.41 -20.97
C ASP A 135 -0.10 23.31 -19.57
N ASP A 136 -0.81 22.24 -19.21
CA ASP A 136 -1.60 22.24 -17.94
C ASP A 136 -1.58 20.93 -17.14
N SER A 137 -0.88 19.88 -17.60
CA SER A 137 -0.85 18.55 -16.98
C SER A 137 -0.52 18.55 -15.47
N ASP A 138 0.44 19.39 -15.08
CA ASP A 138 0.94 19.46 -13.72
C ASP A 138 -0.11 20.06 -12.79
N THR A 139 -0.87 21.06 -13.25
CA THR A 139 -1.97 21.68 -12.50
C THR A 139 -3.05 20.66 -12.15
N PHE A 140 -3.44 19.82 -13.11
CA PHE A 140 -4.45 18.77 -12.89
C PHE A 140 -3.92 17.65 -11.99
N SER A 141 -2.66 17.26 -12.16
CA SER A 141 -2.02 16.24 -11.33
C SER A 141 -1.91 16.71 -9.87
N GLN A 142 -1.49 17.96 -9.63
CA GLN A 142 -1.47 18.55 -8.29
C GLN A 142 -2.86 18.67 -7.70
N ALA A 143 -3.88 19.01 -8.50
CA ALA A 143 -5.26 19.05 -8.04
C ALA A 143 -5.75 17.67 -7.58
N LEU A 144 -5.43 16.61 -8.34
CA LEU A 144 -5.73 15.23 -7.97
C LEU A 144 -5.02 14.84 -6.66
N ILE A 145 -3.72 15.11 -6.55
CA ILE A 145 -2.93 14.84 -5.35
C ILE A 145 -3.55 15.52 -4.14
N ARG A 146 -3.90 16.80 -4.27
CA ARG A 146 -4.52 17.58 -3.19
C ARG A 146 -5.86 17.00 -2.74
N ILE A 147 -6.71 16.57 -3.68
CA ILE A 147 -8.01 15.96 -3.35
C ILE A 147 -7.80 14.63 -2.63
N ARG A 148 -6.94 13.76 -3.17
CA ARG A 148 -6.65 12.44 -2.56
C ARG A 148 -5.94 12.55 -1.22
N ALA A 149 -5.07 13.54 -1.03
CA ALA A 149 -4.44 13.82 0.26
C ALA A 149 -5.46 14.29 1.31
N LYS A 150 -6.45 15.11 0.92
CA LYS A 150 -7.54 15.54 1.82
C LYS A 150 -8.37 14.36 2.31
N ASP A 151 -8.56 13.34 1.48
CA ASP A 151 -9.30 12.12 1.81
C ASP A 151 -8.42 11.05 2.49
N ALA A 152 -7.20 11.40 2.89
CA ALA A 152 -6.20 10.50 3.47
C ALA A 152 -5.82 9.29 2.59
N LEU A 153 -6.13 9.33 1.28
CA LEU A 153 -5.76 8.29 0.33
C LEU A 153 -4.31 8.41 -0.10
N PHE A 154 -3.79 9.65 -0.18
CA PHE A 154 -2.37 9.92 -0.43
C PHE A 154 -1.69 10.46 0.82
N GLN A 155 -0.65 9.76 1.28
CA GLN A 155 0.04 10.07 2.53
C GLN A 155 1.56 10.08 2.32
N MET A 156 2.23 11.07 2.93
CA MET A 156 3.69 11.18 2.94
C MET A 156 4.15 11.36 4.38
N ASN A 157 4.64 10.28 4.96
CA ASN A 157 4.95 10.15 6.38
C ASN A 157 6.47 10.13 6.56
N ALA A 158 7.07 11.33 6.57
CA ALA A 158 8.51 11.47 6.75
C ALA A 158 8.92 11.15 8.19
N GLY A 159 9.95 10.31 8.36
CA GLY A 159 10.42 9.87 9.68
C GLY A 159 9.50 8.90 10.40
N ALA A 160 8.54 8.29 9.71
CA ALA A 160 7.59 7.32 10.28
C ALA A 160 8.07 5.87 10.26
N VAL A 161 9.25 5.61 9.68
CA VAL A 161 9.91 4.30 9.78
C VAL A 161 10.86 4.31 10.95
N ASP A 162 10.52 3.57 12.01
CA ASP A 162 11.42 3.31 13.11
C ASP A 162 12.51 2.35 12.63
N LEU A 163 13.76 2.82 12.60
CA LEU A 163 14.93 2.02 12.29
C LEU A 163 15.76 1.81 13.56
N GLU A 164 15.85 0.56 14.02
CA GLU A 164 16.57 0.18 15.23
C GLU A 164 17.90 -0.51 14.85
N GLN A 165 19.00 0.06 15.34
CA GLN A 165 20.37 -0.44 15.14
C GLN A 165 20.73 -0.70 13.67
N ASP A 166 20.17 0.10 12.74
CA ASP A 166 20.32 -0.06 11.29
C ASP A 166 20.06 -1.49 10.77
N THR A 167 19.25 -2.24 11.51
CA THR A 167 19.00 -3.67 11.28
C THR A 167 17.50 -3.91 11.20
N LEU A 168 16.73 -3.59 12.24
CA LEU A 168 15.29 -3.83 12.25
C LEU A 168 14.56 -2.54 11.88
N PHE A 169 13.58 -2.63 10.99
CA PHE A 169 12.69 -1.52 10.69
C PHE A 169 11.23 -1.91 10.88
N ARG A 170 10.41 -0.93 11.27
CA ARG A 170 8.96 -1.08 11.32
C ARG A 170 8.25 0.23 10.98
N THR A 171 7.05 0.13 10.45
CA THR A 171 6.16 1.27 10.24
C THR A 171 4.70 0.83 10.20
N SER A 172 3.79 1.74 10.50
CA SER A 172 2.35 1.52 10.42
C SER A 172 1.71 2.46 9.40
N PHE A 173 0.85 1.92 8.54
CA PHE A 173 0.04 2.69 7.60
C PHE A 173 -1.43 2.63 8.00
N SER A 174 -2.05 3.79 8.18
CA SER A 174 -3.48 3.90 8.43
C SER A 174 -4.25 3.90 7.12
N LEU A 175 -5.08 2.88 6.93
CA LEU A 175 -5.97 2.72 5.80
C LEU A 175 -7.33 3.35 6.10
N PRO A 176 -7.82 4.28 5.27
CA PRO A 176 -9.11 4.92 5.48
C PRO A 176 -10.28 3.99 5.13
N ALA A 177 -11.48 4.29 5.64
CA ALA A 177 -12.69 3.49 5.39
C ALA A 177 -13.10 3.36 3.90
N ASN A 178 -12.67 4.30 3.06
CA ASN A 178 -13.03 4.38 1.64
C ASN A 178 -12.06 3.60 0.71
N LEU A 179 -11.40 2.57 1.22
CA LEU A 179 -10.59 1.68 0.39
C LEU A 179 -11.44 0.93 -0.64
N ILE A 180 -10.82 0.65 -1.78
CA ILE A 180 -11.38 -0.24 -2.78
C ILE A 180 -10.75 -1.63 -2.69
N GLU A 181 -11.48 -2.64 -3.14
CA GLU A 181 -10.96 -4.00 -3.25
C GLU A 181 -9.92 -4.11 -4.36
N GLY A 182 -8.94 -5.00 -4.17
CA GLY A 182 -7.86 -5.27 -5.10
C GLY A 182 -6.53 -5.52 -4.39
N ASP A 183 -5.48 -5.69 -5.18
CA ASP A 183 -4.15 -6.00 -4.68
C ASP A 183 -3.37 -4.71 -4.38
N TYR A 184 -2.90 -4.58 -3.14
CA TYR A 184 -2.10 -3.42 -2.72
C TYR A 184 -0.64 -3.83 -2.69
N LEU A 185 0.19 -3.15 -3.47
CA LEU A 185 1.61 -3.43 -3.60
C LEU A 185 2.38 -2.60 -2.57
N ALA A 186 2.99 -3.27 -1.58
CA ALA A 186 3.96 -2.67 -0.68
C ALA A 186 5.38 -2.85 -1.25
N ARG A 187 6.02 -1.74 -1.62
CA ARG A 187 7.41 -1.69 -2.10
C ARG A 187 8.31 -1.13 -1.00
N ILE A 188 9.36 -1.85 -0.67
CA ILE A 188 10.36 -1.46 0.31
C ILE A 188 11.65 -1.17 -0.45
N PHE A 189 12.20 0.02 -0.27
CA PHE A 189 13.48 0.43 -0.82
C PHE A 189 14.46 0.59 0.32
N LEU A 190 15.56 -0.16 0.22
CA LEU A 190 16.72 0.07 1.07
C LEU A 190 17.62 1.06 0.34
N THR A 191 18.00 2.12 1.04
CA THR A 191 18.80 3.20 0.51
C THR A 191 20.04 3.42 1.34
N ARG A 192 21.10 3.92 0.72
CA ARG A 192 22.31 4.34 1.42
C ARG A 192 22.86 5.60 0.77
N GLY A 193 22.98 6.68 1.55
CA GLY A 193 23.40 7.98 1.04
C GLY A 193 22.52 8.49 -0.12
N GLY A 194 21.20 8.26 -0.05
CA GLY A 194 20.25 8.67 -1.09
C GLY A 194 20.15 7.74 -2.30
N LYS A 195 20.90 6.62 -2.35
CA LYS A 195 20.87 5.66 -3.46
C LYS A 195 20.16 4.38 -3.09
N VAL A 196 19.25 3.88 -3.95
CA VAL A 196 18.60 2.58 -3.75
C VAL A 196 19.63 1.46 -3.95
N ILE A 197 19.82 0.65 -2.91
CA ILE A 197 20.74 -0.49 -2.92
C ILE A 197 20.00 -1.83 -3.07
N ASP A 198 18.79 -1.94 -2.54
CA ASP A 198 17.94 -3.12 -2.68
C ASP A 198 16.47 -2.69 -2.74
N THR A 199 15.65 -3.52 -3.37
CA THR A 199 14.20 -3.30 -3.48
C THR A 199 13.48 -4.62 -3.30
N HIS A 200 12.49 -4.61 -2.42
CA HIS A 200 11.60 -5.74 -2.21
C HIS A 200 10.15 -5.32 -2.40
N SER A 201 9.30 -6.24 -2.86
CA SER A 201 7.89 -5.97 -3.05
C SER A 201 7.05 -7.13 -2.56
N THR A 202 5.95 -6.81 -1.89
CA THR A 202 4.97 -7.78 -1.42
C THR A 202 3.56 -7.29 -1.71
N VAL A 203 2.64 -8.23 -1.91
CA VAL A 203 1.24 -7.94 -2.24
C VAL A 203 0.39 -8.17 -1.01
N ILE A 204 -0.45 -7.19 -0.69
CA ILE A 204 -1.43 -7.21 0.37
C ILE A 204 -2.81 -7.25 -0.30
N PRO A 205 -3.44 -8.44 -0.42
CA PRO A 205 -4.79 -8.54 -0.97
C PRO A 205 -5.78 -7.83 -0.05
N VAL A 206 -6.54 -6.90 -0.63
CA VAL A 206 -7.64 -6.19 0.02
C VAL A 206 -8.94 -6.70 -0.56
N GLN A 207 -9.70 -7.45 0.25
CA GLN A 207 -10.90 -8.13 -0.22
C GLN A 207 -12.10 -7.76 0.63
N LYS A 208 -13.26 -7.63 -0.02
CA LYS A 208 -14.52 -7.57 0.72
C LYS A 208 -14.76 -8.90 1.42
N VAL A 209 -14.97 -8.87 2.72
CA VAL A 209 -15.39 -10.01 3.52
C VAL A 209 -16.67 -9.66 4.26
N GLY A 210 -17.55 -10.64 4.43
CA GLY A 210 -18.86 -10.42 5.03
C GLY A 210 -19.44 -11.70 5.60
N LEU A 211 -20.63 -11.58 6.19
CA LEU A 211 -21.42 -12.71 6.65
C LEU A 211 -21.59 -13.75 5.52
N GLU A 212 -21.64 -13.31 4.26
CA GLU A 212 -21.72 -14.24 3.12
C GLU A 212 -20.47 -15.12 3.01
N ARG A 213 -19.25 -14.58 3.21
CA ARG A 213 -18.03 -15.39 3.16
C ARG A 213 -17.90 -16.31 4.37
N TRP A 214 -18.33 -15.86 5.55
CA TRP A 214 -18.42 -16.73 6.72
C TRP A 214 -19.39 -17.89 6.47
N LEU A 215 -20.60 -17.61 5.97
CA LEU A 215 -21.60 -18.62 5.65
C LEU A 215 -21.14 -19.56 4.53
N TYR A 216 -20.49 -19.02 3.49
CA TYR A 216 -19.91 -19.77 2.39
C TYR A 216 -18.82 -20.74 2.88
N ASN A 217 -17.90 -20.25 3.71
CA ASN A 217 -16.85 -21.08 4.31
C ASN A 217 -17.45 -22.13 5.25
N LEU A 218 -18.48 -21.78 6.03
CA LEU A 218 -19.21 -22.74 6.85
C LEU A 218 -19.84 -23.84 5.99
N ALA A 219 -20.45 -23.48 4.86
CA ALA A 219 -21.09 -24.44 3.96
C ALA A 219 -20.09 -25.34 3.21
N HIS A 220 -18.93 -24.83 2.81
CA HIS A 220 -17.98 -25.56 1.94
C HIS A 220 -16.78 -26.15 2.68
N VAL A 221 -16.24 -25.46 3.69
CA VAL A 221 -15.07 -25.92 4.46
C VAL A 221 -15.52 -26.74 5.68
N GLN A 222 -16.67 -26.39 6.27
CA GLN A 222 -17.22 -27.07 7.46
C GLN A 222 -18.70 -27.50 7.30
N PRO A 223 -19.06 -28.30 6.27
CA PRO A 223 -20.46 -28.55 5.89
C PRO A 223 -21.33 -29.10 7.03
N PHE A 224 -20.73 -29.90 7.92
CA PHE A 224 -21.42 -30.46 9.10
C PHE A 224 -21.98 -29.36 10.02
N PHE A 225 -21.19 -28.34 10.35
CA PHE A 225 -21.62 -27.25 11.22
C PHE A 225 -22.66 -26.35 10.54
N TYR A 226 -22.53 -26.14 9.23
CA TYR A 226 -23.54 -25.42 8.46
C TYR A 226 -24.90 -26.15 8.46
N GLY A 227 -24.90 -27.47 8.29
CA GLY A 227 -26.10 -28.29 8.38
C GLY A 227 -26.77 -28.20 9.77
N LEU A 228 -25.97 -28.29 10.84
CA LEU A 228 -26.49 -28.16 12.21
C LEU A 228 -27.07 -26.76 12.47
N LEU A 229 -26.37 -25.70 12.07
CA LEU A 229 -26.85 -24.32 12.18
C LEU A 229 -28.18 -24.14 11.43
N SER A 230 -28.26 -24.68 10.21
CA SER A 230 -29.47 -24.64 9.39
C SER A 230 -30.65 -25.34 10.07
N LEU A 231 -30.42 -26.50 10.71
CA LEU A 231 -31.45 -27.22 11.46
C LEU A 231 -31.96 -26.42 12.66
N VAL A 232 -31.05 -25.82 13.43
CA VAL A 232 -31.41 -24.98 14.58
C VAL A 232 -32.24 -23.78 14.13
N ILE A 233 -31.83 -23.09 13.05
CA ILE A 233 -32.57 -21.96 12.49
C ILE A 233 -33.96 -22.41 12.02
N ALA A 234 -34.08 -23.57 11.37
CA ALA A 234 -35.36 -24.11 10.92
C ALA A 234 -36.32 -24.42 12.08
N ILE A 235 -35.83 -25.05 13.15
CA ILE A 235 -36.61 -25.33 14.36
C ILE A 235 -37.06 -24.02 15.02
N ALA A 236 -36.16 -23.05 15.17
CA ALA A 236 -36.46 -21.76 15.77
C ALA A 236 -37.49 -20.97 14.95
N ALA A 237 -37.35 -20.95 13.62
CA ALA A 237 -38.28 -20.29 12.71
C ALA A 237 -39.67 -20.94 12.75
N GLY A 238 -39.74 -22.28 12.74
CA GLY A 238 -40.99 -23.02 12.85
C GLY A 238 -41.72 -22.74 14.17
N TRP A 239 -40.97 -22.72 15.28
CA TRP A 239 -41.51 -22.35 16.59
C TRP A 239 -42.00 -20.89 16.62
N ALA A 240 -41.20 -19.94 16.13
CA ALA A 240 -41.55 -18.51 16.09
C ALA A 240 -42.80 -18.24 15.24
N ALA A 241 -42.92 -18.90 14.08
CA ALA A 241 -44.10 -18.79 13.23
C ALA A 241 -45.37 -19.33 13.93
N SER A 242 -45.25 -20.47 14.63
CA SER A 242 -46.35 -21.03 15.41
C SER A 242 -46.80 -20.11 16.54
N ALA A 243 -45.85 -19.52 17.26
CA ALA A 243 -46.11 -18.60 18.36
C ALA A 243 -46.70 -17.27 17.88
N GLY A 244 -46.18 -16.71 16.79
CA GLY A 244 -46.71 -15.49 16.17
C GLY A 244 -48.13 -15.67 15.64
N ALA A 245 -48.41 -16.79 14.96
CA ALA A 245 -49.76 -17.12 14.49
C ALA A 245 -50.75 -17.31 15.65
N ALA A 246 -50.30 -17.86 16.78
CA ALA A 246 -51.12 -17.95 17.99
C ALA A 246 -51.38 -16.57 18.63
N ALA A 247 -50.40 -15.66 18.60
CA ALA A 247 -50.55 -14.30 19.12
C ALA A 247 -51.52 -13.44 18.29
N LEU A 248 -51.56 -13.61 16.96
CA LEU A 248 -52.46 -12.90 16.04
C LEU A 248 -53.93 -13.36 16.11
N LYS A 249 -54.19 -14.55 16.67
CA LYS A 249 -55.55 -15.09 16.85
C LYS A 249 -56.20 -14.68 18.17
N ARG A 250 -55.51 -13.89 19.00
CA ARG A 250 -56.01 -13.27 20.23
C ARG A 250 -56.38 -11.82 19.98
#